data_AF-A0A8J6TVZ6-F1
#
_entry.id   AF-A0A8J6TVZ6-F1
#
_cell.length_a   1.000
_cell.length_b   1.000
_cell.length_c   1.000
_cell.angle_alpha   90.00
_cell.angle_beta   90.00
_cell.angle_gamma   90.00
#
_symmetry.space_group_name_H-M   'P 1'
#
loop_
_entity.id
_entity.type
_entity.pdbx_description
1 polymer ?
#
loop_
_entity_poly.entity_id
_entity_poly.type
_entity_poly.pdbx_seq_one_letter_code
_entity_poly.pdbx_strand_id
1 'polypeptide(L)'
;MDVDPGLVKAVQRGEPGAMDALIRGTYADVYALCTRLLSDPSDAADATQEVYLRVVRSVLGFRAESSFGTWLHRITVNVCATALRKRGDIRARGQVAGATAFGAPDSPDLLPSADDTETNVANRDEAQRVAGAIAELPEDARMVVVLRDVQGLSTKEAAAVLGISENTVKVRLHRAHARLRELVAQ
;
A
#
# COMPACT_ATOMS: atom_id res chain seq x y z
N MET A 1 3.37 10.60 -2.15
CA MET A 1 4.67 10.64 -1.45
C MET A 1 5.74 11.22 -2.36
N ASP A 2 5.73 12.53 -2.52
CA ASP A 2 6.91 13.25 -3.00
C ASP A 2 7.77 13.61 -1.77
N VAL A 3 9.07 13.36 -1.86
CA VAL A 3 10.00 13.59 -0.74
C VAL A 3 11.28 14.19 -1.29
N ASP A 4 11.62 15.37 -0.80
CA ASP A 4 12.84 16.07 -1.17
C ASP A 4 14.08 15.19 -0.91
N PRO A 5 14.90 14.88 -1.93
CA PRO A 5 16.16 14.18 -1.76
C PRO A 5 17.12 14.88 -0.79
N GLY A 6 17.04 16.21 -0.66
CA GLY A 6 17.79 17.01 0.30
C GLY A 6 17.48 16.62 1.74
N LEU A 7 16.21 16.45 2.08
CA LEU A 7 15.76 15.99 3.40
C LEU A 7 16.26 14.57 3.71
N VAL A 8 16.25 13.66 2.73
CA VAL A 8 16.79 12.31 2.90
C VAL A 8 18.29 12.34 3.19
N LYS A 9 19.06 13.18 2.47
CA LYS A 9 20.49 13.36 2.75
C LYS A 9 20.74 13.97 4.13
N ALA A 10 19.94 14.93 4.58
CA ALA A 10 20.03 15.49 5.92
C ALA A 10 19.83 14.41 6.99
N VAL A 11 18.87 13.49 6.80
CA VAL A 11 18.69 12.31 7.65
C VAL A 11 19.94 11.42 7.65
N GLN A 12 20.49 11.13 6.48
CA GLN A 12 21.70 10.30 6.34
C GLN A 12 22.95 10.93 6.99
N ARG A 13 23.02 12.26 7.03
CA ARG A 13 24.07 13.02 7.73
C ARG A 13 23.83 13.14 9.24
N GLY A 14 22.70 12.68 9.75
CA GLY A 14 22.35 12.79 11.16
C GLY A 14 22.01 14.21 11.61
N GLU A 15 21.52 15.06 10.68
CA GLU A 15 21.14 16.43 11.04
C GLU A 15 19.98 16.45 12.04
N PRO A 16 20.08 17.27 13.10
CA PRO A 16 19.02 17.37 14.11
C PRO A 16 17.67 17.72 13.49
N GLY A 17 16.62 16.96 13.84
CA GLY A 17 15.25 17.20 13.37
C GLY A 17 14.93 16.73 11.95
N ALA A 18 15.92 16.32 11.14
CA ALA A 18 15.68 15.87 9.77
C ALA A 18 14.80 14.61 9.72
N MET A 19 15.03 13.63 10.61
CA MET A 19 14.24 12.40 10.68
C MET A 19 12.78 12.71 11.02
N ASP A 20 12.59 13.61 11.98
CA ASP A 20 11.27 14.00 12.48
C ASP A 20 10.48 14.77 11.42
N ALA A 21 11.14 15.64 10.65
CA ALA A 21 10.57 16.29 9.47
C ALA A 21 10.20 15.27 8.37
N LEU A 22 11.06 14.27 8.11
CA LEU A 22 10.78 13.21 7.14
C LEU A 22 9.54 12.39 7.52
N ILE A 23 9.44 12.00 8.80
CA ILE A 23 8.29 11.25 9.31
C ILE A 23 7.03 12.11 9.19
N ARG A 24 7.03 13.34 9.70
CA ARG A 24 5.87 14.24 9.61
C ARG A 24 5.41 14.48 8.18
N GLY A 25 6.33 14.72 7.25
CA GLY A 25 6.01 14.98 5.85
C GLY A 25 5.44 13.78 5.11
N THR A 26 5.61 12.56 5.63
CA THR A 26 5.14 11.33 4.96
C THR A 26 4.04 10.58 5.71
N TYR A 27 3.77 10.95 6.97
CA TYR A 27 2.90 10.19 7.87
C TYR A 27 1.49 10.02 7.32
N ALA A 28 0.88 11.11 6.84
CA ALA A 28 -0.47 11.08 6.31
C ALA A 28 -0.60 10.13 5.11
N ASP A 29 0.35 10.18 4.18
CA ASP A 29 0.38 9.32 3.00
C ASP A 29 0.57 7.84 3.36
N VAL A 30 1.49 7.55 4.29
CA VAL A 30 1.75 6.18 4.75
C VAL A 30 0.54 5.62 5.48
N TYR A 31 -0.05 6.39 6.40
CA TYR A 31 -1.24 5.98 7.13
C TYR A 31 -2.42 5.75 6.18
N ALA A 32 -2.65 6.67 5.23
CA ALA A 32 -3.70 6.52 4.22
C ALA A 32 -3.48 5.31 3.29
N LEU A 33 -2.23 4.92 3.05
CA LEU A 33 -1.93 3.69 2.31
C LEU A 33 -2.21 2.45 3.18
N CYS A 34 -1.80 2.45 4.45
CA CYS A 34 -2.09 1.36 5.38
C CYS A 34 -3.61 1.14 5.55
N THR A 35 -4.39 2.21 5.74
CA THR A 35 -5.86 2.11 5.87
C THR A 35 -6.50 1.54 4.60
N ARG A 36 -6.06 1.97 3.41
CA ARG A 36 -6.53 1.42 2.13
C ARG A 36 -6.19 -0.06 1.94
N LEU A 37 -5.10 -0.55 2.51
CA LEU A 37 -4.67 -1.94 2.33
C LEU A 37 -5.24 -2.89 3.39
N LEU A 38 -5.50 -2.41 4.60
CA LEU A 38 -5.88 -3.26 5.73
C LEU A 38 -7.36 -3.19 6.08
N SER A 39 -8.04 -2.08 5.72
CA SER A 39 -9.46 -1.78 6.03
C SER A 39 -9.84 -1.84 7.51
N ASP A 40 -8.87 -2.04 8.41
CA ASP A 40 -9.03 -1.99 9.85
C ASP A 40 -8.16 -0.85 10.42
N PRO A 41 -8.74 0.13 11.14
CA PRO A 41 -7.99 1.28 11.64
C PRO A 41 -6.89 0.93 12.64
N SER A 42 -7.06 -0.14 13.43
CA SER A 42 -6.08 -0.58 14.42
C SER A 42 -4.88 -1.24 13.72
N ASP A 43 -5.14 -2.17 12.81
CA ASP A 43 -4.10 -2.80 11.98
C ASP A 43 -3.35 -1.75 11.16
N ALA A 44 -4.05 -0.72 10.65
CA ALA A 44 -3.44 0.37 9.91
C ALA A 44 -2.51 1.24 10.77
N ALA A 45 -2.91 1.55 12.01
CA ALA A 45 -2.08 2.30 12.95
C ALA A 45 -0.81 1.49 13.31
N ASP A 46 -0.97 0.21 13.64
CA ASP A 46 0.15 -0.69 13.98
C ASP A 46 1.11 -0.86 12.79
N ALA A 47 0.56 -1.07 11.59
CA ALA A 47 1.36 -1.17 10.37
C ALA A 47 2.12 0.13 10.10
N THR A 48 1.49 1.29 10.28
CA THR A 48 2.15 2.60 10.10
C THR A 48 3.34 2.75 11.05
N GLN A 49 3.19 2.36 12.31
CA GLN A 49 4.30 2.37 13.27
C GLN A 49 5.44 1.44 12.83
N GLU A 50 5.12 0.19 12.45
CA GLU A 50 6.12 -0.77 11.99
C GLU A 50 6.85 -0.30 10.72
N VAL A 51 6.16 0.40 9.80
CA VAL A 51 6.80 1.05 8.65
C VAL A 51 7.88 2.01 9.12
N TYR A 52 7.57 2.92 10.04
CA TYR A 52 8.54 3.91 10.51
C TYR A 52 9.68 3.29 11.32
N LEU A 53 9.43 2.21 12.08
CA LEU A 53 10.51 1.43 12.70
C LEU A 53 11.48 0.87 11.66
N ARG A 54 10.99 0.39 10.51
CA ARG A 54 11.84 -0.07 9.41
C ARG A 54 12.56 1.07 8.71
N VAL A 55 11.88 2.19 8.48
CA VAL A 55 12.48 3.39 7.85
C VAL A 55 13.67 3.86 8.69
N VAL A 56 13.50 4.05 10.00
CA VAL A 56 14.57 4.50 10.90
C VAL A 56 15.78 3.56 10.84
N ARG A 57 15.55 2.25 10.75
CA ARG A 57 16.63 1.25 10.69
C ARG A 57 17.35 1.19 9.33
N SER A 58 16.72 1.62 8.25
CA SER A 58 17.20 1.34 6.88
C SER A 58 17.48 2.59 6.03
N VAL A 59 16.99 3.77 6.42
CA VAL A 59 17.15 5.01 5.65
C VAL A 59 18.61 5.42 5.44
N LEU A 60 19.51 5.07 6.38
CA LEU A 60 20.95 5.32 6.24
C LEU A 60 21.57 4.54 5.07
N GLY A 61 21.01 3.37 4.73
CA GLY A 61 21.46 2.53 3.62
C GLY A 61 20.75 2.81 2.29
N PHE A 62 19.87 3.82 2.22
CA PHE A 62 19.14 4.14 1.01
C PHE A 62 20.09 4.71 -0.07
N ARG A 63 20.17 4.03 -1.22
CA ARG A 63 21.13 4.34 -2.30
C ARG A 63 20.59 5.21 -3.44
N ALA A 64 19.37 5.73 -3.32
CA ALA A 64 18.73 6.56 -4.35
C ALA A 64 18.64 5.92 -5.76
N GLU A 65 18.59 4.58 -5.85
CA GLU A 65 18.31 3.85 -7.10
C GLU A 65 16.85 4.03 -7.58
N SER A 66 15.99 4.60 -6.73
CA SER A 66 14.61 5.03 -7.02
C SER A 66 14.30 6.27 -6.18
N SER A 67 13.15 6.92 -6.38
CA SER A 67 12.72 7.99 -5.47
C SER A 67 12.48 7.43 -4.07
N PHE A 68 12.67 8.28 -3.05
CA PHE A 68 12.42 7.86 -1.67
C PHE A 68 10.95 7.47 -1.45
N GLY A 69 10.01 8.18 -2.09
CA GLY A 69 8.58 7.83 -2.07
C GLY A 69 8.30 6.43 -2.60
N THR A 70 8.95 6.02 -3.70
CA THR A 70 8.82 4.64 -4.24
C THR A 70 9.39 3.61 -3.26
N TRP A 71 10.52 3.90 -2.64
CA TRP A 71 11.13 3.02 -1.63
C TRP A 71 10.24 2.88 -0.38
N LEU A 72 9.71 4.00 0.13
CA LEU A 72 8.81 4.03 1.28
C LEU A 72 7.51 3.26 0.98
N HIS A 73 6.93 3.47 -0.20
CA HIS A 73 5.74 2.73 -0.64
C HIS A 73 5.96 1.20 -0.63
N ARG A 74 7.12 0.71 -1.09
CA ARG A 74 7.45 -0.72 -1.03
C ARG A 74 7.54 -1.23 0.41
N ILE A 75 8.14 -0.47 1.32
CA ILE A 75 8.17 -0.83 2.74
C ILE A 75 6.74 -0.92 3.28
N THR A 76 5.90 0.08 3.02
CA THR A 76 4.51 0.12 3.48
C THR A 76 3.70 -1.08 3.01
N VAL A 77 3.77 -1.41 1.71
CA VAL A 77 3.05 -2.56 1.17
C VAL A 77 3.55 -3.87 1.78
N ASN A 78 4.86 -4.03 1.97
CA ASN A 78 5.43 -5.24 2.58
C ASN A 78 5.01 -5.43 4.04
N VAL A 79 4.91 -4.33 4.80
CA VAL A 79 4.40 -4.37 6.18
C VAL A 79 2.92 -4.75 6.19
N CYS A 80 2.10 -4.14 5.34
CA CYS A 80 0.67 -4.48 5.23
C CYS A 80 0.45 -5.93 4.79
N ALA A 81 1.23 -6.41 3.82
CA ALA A 81 1.20 -7.82 3.39
C ALA A 81 1.53 -8.78 4.54
N THR A 82 2.50 -8.42 5.39
CA THR A 82 2.86 -9.21 6.57
C THR A 82 1.73 -9.23 7.61
N ALA A 83 1.09 -8.08 7.85
CA ALA A 83 -0.06 -7.98 8.75
C ALA A 83 -1.24 -8.84 8.25
N LEU A 84 -1.55 -8.78 6.95
CA LEU A 84 -2.59 -9.60 6.34
C LEU A 84 -2.31 -11.10 6.44
N ARG A 85 -1.06 -11.53 6.25
CA ARG A 85 -0.67 -12.93 6.44
C ARG A 85 -0.94 -13.39 7.87
N LYS A 86 -0.53 -12.59 8.86
CA LYS A 86 -0.77 -12.87 10.28
C LYS A 86 -2.28 -12.96 10.58
N ARG A 87 -3.09 -12.07 10.00
CA ARG A 87 -4.55 -12.09 10.10
C ARG A 87 -5.16 -13.37 9.49
N GLY A 88 -4.68 -13.79 8.33
CA GLY A 88 -5.04 -15.05 7.67
C GLY A 88 -4.71 -16.27 8.53
N ASP A 89 -3.50 -16.32 9.11
CA ASP A 89 -3.06 -17.39 10.00
C ASP A 89 -3.91 -17.46 11.29
N ILE A 90 -4.26 -16.31 11.87
CA ILE A 90 -5.15 -16.23 13.04
C ILE A 90 -6.55 -16.72 12.68
N ARG A 91 -7.10 -16.30 11.53
CA ARG A 91 -8.42 -16.77 11.06
C ARG A 91 -8.42 -18.27 10.77
N ALA A 92 -7.37 -18.80 10.14
CA ALA A 92 -7.22 -20.24 9.88
C ALA A 92 -7.15 -21.05 11.19
N ARG A 93 -6.51 -20.51 12.24
CA ARG A 93 -6.50 -21.12 13.58
C ARG A 93 -7.82 -20.94 14.34
N GLY A 94 -8.59 -19.89 14.05
CA GLY A 94 -9.90 -19.60 14.66
C GLY A 94 -11.11 -20.26 13.99
N GLN A 95 -10.94 -20.86 12.81
CA GLN A 95 -12.00 -21.53 12.02
C GLN A 95 -12.51 -22.87 12.61
N VAL A 96 -12.45 -23.07 13.93
CA VAL A 96 -13.29 -24.07 14.64
C VAL A 96 -14.69 -23.52 14.94
N ALA A 97 -14.97 -22.23 14.69
CA ALA A 97 -16.30 -21.66 14.91
C ALA A 97 -16.74 -20.70 13.79
N GLY A 98 -17.62 -21.19 12.90
CA GLY A 98 -18.67 -20.43 12.23
C GLY A 98 -18.25 -19.36 11.21
N ALA A 99 -18.08 -19.75 9.95
CA ALA A 99 -18.09 -18.81 8.83
C ALA A 99 -19.51 -18.68 8.25
N THR A 100 -20.12 -17.50 8.41
CA THR A 100 -21.16 -17.02 7.49
C THR A 100 -20.74 -15.67 6.94
N ALA A 101 -21.02 -15.49 5.65
CA ALA A 101 -20.63 -14.37 4.82
C ALA A 101 -21.66 -13.23 4.87
N PHE A 102 -21.28 -12.12 4.22
CA PHE A 102 -22.07 -10.98 3.74
C PHE A 102 -22.23 -9.75 4.65
N GLY A 103 -21.92 -8.59 4.07
CA GLY A 103 -22.31 -7.28 4.58
C GLY A 103 -21.27 -6.18 4.29
N ALA A 104 -21.44 -5.45 3.19
CA ALA A 104 -20.98 -4.06 3.04
C ALA A 104 -22.24 -3.15 3.05
N PRO A 105 -22.16 -1.80 3.09
CA PRO A 105 -20.98 -0.90 3.16
C PRO A 105 -21.13 0.23 4.22
N ASP A 106 -20.08 1.04 4.40
CA ASP A 106 -20.16 2.53 4.35
C ASP A 106 -18.80 3.19 4.66
N SER A 107 -18.34 4.08 3.80
CA SER A 107 -17.61 5.31 4.19
C SER A 107 -17.49 6.28 3.01
N PRO A 108 -17.60 7.61 3.24
CA PRO A 108 -17.67 8.63 2.20
C PRO A 108 -16.33 9.33 1.92
N ASP A 109 -16.29 9.99 0.75
CA ASP A 109 -15.42 11.07 0.23
C ASP A 109 -14.21 11.53 1.04
N LEU A 110 -13.03 11.62 0.39
CA LEU A 110 -12.09 12.76 0.49
C LEU A 110 -11.08 12.78 -0.69
N LEU A 111 -11.21 13.78 -1.57
CA LEU A 111 -10.17 14.37 -2.46
C LEU A 111 -9.61 15.66 -1.80
N PRO A 112 -8.65 16.44 -2.36
CA PRO A 112 -7.45 16.16 -3.20
C PRO A 112 -6.17 16.83 -2.60
N SER A 113 -4.98 16.67 -3.21
CA SER A 113 -3.85 17.61 -3.01
C SER A 113 -2.99 17.74 -4.27
N ALA A 114 -2.59 18.97 -4.59
CA ALA A 114 -2.20 19.51 -5.90
C ALA A 114 -0.68 19.64 -6.19
N ASP A 115 -0.34 19.66 -7.50
CA ASP A 115 0.66 20.43 -8.32
C ASP A 115 2.19 20.41 -7.97
N ASP A 116 3.22 20.44 -8.86
CA ASP A 116 3.49 20.78 -10.29
C ASP A 116 4.76 20.02 -10.82
N THR A 117 4.98 19.64 -12.10
CA THR A 117 5.55 20.44 -13.23
C THR A 117 5.67 19.60 -14.55
N GLU A 118 5.56 20.29 -15.69
CA GLU A 118 4.89 19.98 -16.98
C GLU A 118 5.46 18.94 -18.00
N THR A 119 6.44 18.08 -17.72
CA THR A 119 6.92 17.12 -18.76
C THR A 119 7.04 15.66 -18.31
N ASN A 120 6.83 15.40 -17.01
CA ASN A 120 6.58 14.06 -16.44
C ASN A 120 5.08 13.80 -16.19
N VAL A 121 4.22 14.77 -16.52
CA VAL A 121 2.80 14.85 -16.12
C VAL A 121 1.97 13.75 -16.75
N ALA A 122 2.10 13.48 -18.05
CA ALA A 122 1.27 12.47 -18.72
C ALA A 122 1.42 11.05 -18.12
N ASN A 123 2.64 10.64 -17.74
CA ASN A 123 2.89 9.33 -17.10
C ASN A 123 2.45 9.32 -15.62
N ARG A 124 2.53 10.46 -14.93
CA ARG A 124 2.04 10.59 -13.55
C ARG A 124 0.52 10.60 -13.49
N ASP A 125 -0.14 11.28 -14.42
CA ASP A 125 -1.60 11.35 -14.51
C ASP A 125 -2.19 9.97 -14.80
N GLU A 126 -1.55 9.19 -15.68
CA GLU A 126 -1.90 7.80 -15.91
C GLU A 126 -1.68 6.95 -14.65
N ALA A 127 -0.51 7.07 -14.00
CA ALA A 127 -0.21 6.33 -12.77
C ALA A 127 -1.14 6.70 -11.61
N GLN A 128 -1.55 7.96 -11.52
CA GLN A 128 -2.44 8.48 -10.49
C GLN A 128 -3.90 8.09 -10.77
N ARG A 129 -4.34 8.09 -12.02
CA ARG A 129 -5.62 7.51 -12.43
C ARG A 129 -5.69 6.02 -12.09
N VAL A 130 -4.64 5.26 -12.41
CA VAL A 130 -4.55 3.83 -12.06
C VAL A 130 -4.53 3.63 -10.54
N ALA A 131 -3.80 4.44 -9.79
CA ALA A 131 -3.78 4.36 -8.33
C ALA A 131 -5.14 4.68 -7.69
N GLY A 132 -5.87 5.66 -8.24
CA GLY A 132 -7.25 5.98 -7.86
C GLY A 132 -8.20 4.81 -8.14
N ALA A 133 -8.15 4.27 -9.36
CA ALA A 133 -8.96 3.12 -9.75
C ALA A 133 -8.68 1.88 -8.87
N ILE A 134 -7.42 1.63 -8.50
CA ILE A 134 -7.06 0.56 -7.54
C ILE A 134 -7.66 0.83 -6.16
N ALA A 135 -7.68 2.09 -5.71
CA ALA A 135 -8.27 2.47 -4.43
C ALA A 135 -9.81 2.32 -4.40
N GLU A 136 -10.48 2.27 -5.56
CA GLU A 136 -11.91 1.99 -5.65
C GLU A 136 -12.25 0.50 -5.68
N LEU A 137 -11.26 -0.37 -5.93
CA LEU A 137 -11.49 -1.82 -5.91
C LEU A 137 -11.90 -2.28 -4.50
N PRO A 138 -12.81 -3.28 -4.38
CA PRO A 138 -13.04 -3.98 -3.12
C PRO A 138 -11.71 -4.48 -2.53
N GLU A 139 -11.55 -4.46 -1.21
CA GLU A 139 -10.29 -4.84 -0.51
C GLU A 139 -9.68 -6.13 -1.06
N ASP A 140 -10.49 -7.18 -1.19
CA ASP A 140 -10.09 -8.48 -1.70
C ASP A 140 -9.48 -8.45 -3.11
N ALA A 141 -9.99 -7.56 -3.97
CA ALA A 141 -9.53 -7.35 -5.34
C ALA A 141 -8.31 -6.41 -5.39
N ARG A 142 -8.35 -5.34 -4.59
CA ARG A 142 -7.24 -4.39 -4.42
C ARG A 142 -5.97 -5.10 -3.96
N MET A 143 -6.09 -5.97 -2.97
CA MET A 143 -4.95 -6.68 -2.40
C MET A 143 -4.28 -7.63 -3.39
N VAL A 144 -5.05 -8.37 -4.20
CA VAL A 144 -4.44 -9.24 -5.21
C VAL A 144 -3.74 -8.44 -6.30
N VAL A 145 -4.31 -7.30 -6.73
CA VAL A 145 -3.69 -6.40 -7.72
C VAL A 145 -2.40 -5.79 -7.18
N VAL A 146 -2.43 -5.25 -5.96
CA VAL A 146 -1.24 -4.65 -5.35
C VAL A 146 -0.12 -5.68 -5.20
N LEU A 147 -0.42 -6.90 -4.72
CA LEU A 147 0.61 -7.92 -4.56
C LEU A 147 1.16 -8.45 -5.90
N ARG A 148 0.29 -8.67 -6.91
CA ARG A 148 0.69 -9.28 -8.19
C ARG A 148 1.22 -8.30 -9.20
N ASP A 149 0.51 -7.20 -9.41
CA ASP A 149 0.76 -6.29 -10.53
C ASP A 149 1.67 -5.12 -10.10
N VAL A 150 1.58 -4.69 -8.84
CA VAL A 150 2.42 -3.59 -8.33
C VAL A 150 3.71 -4.11 -7.67
N GLN A 151 3.61 -5.15 -6.84
CA GLN A 151 4.78 -5.73 -6.16
C GLN A 151 5.45 -6.86 -6.93
N GLY A 152 4.81 -7.40 -7.97
CA GLY A 152 5.39 -8.45 -8.82
C GLY A 152 5.49 -9.83 -8.15
N LEU A 153 4.82 -10.08 -7.03
CA LEU A 153 4.79 -11.42 -6.41
C LEU A 153 4.17 -12.42 -7.38
N SER A 154 4.56 -13.70 -7.30
CA SER A 154 3.87 -14.78 -8.00
C SER A 154 2.45 -15.02 -7.45
N THR A 155 1.59 -15.70 -8.22
CA THR A 155 0.25 -16.13 -7.76
C THR A 155 0.33 -16.95 -6.48
N LYS A 156 1.34 -17.82 -6.39
CA LYS A 156 1.60 -18.66 -5.22
C LYS A 156 1.99 -17.84 -3.99
N GLU A 157 2.89 -16.86 -4.15
CA GLU A 157 3.29 -15.98 -3.05
C GLU A 157 2.15 -15.09 -2.58
N ALA A 158 1.38 -14.52 -3.51
CA ALA A 158 0.19 -13.73 -3.18
C ALA A 158 -0.87 -14.58 -2.46
N ALA A 159 -1.11 -15.82 -2.89
CA ALA A 159 -2.01 -16.76 -2.23
C ALA A 159 -1.56 -17.06 -0.78
N ALA A 160 -0.27 -17.32 -0.59
CA ALA A 160 0.31 -17.57 0.73
C ALA A 160 0.26 -16.33 1.65
N VAL A 161 0.42 -15.12 1.11
CA VAL A 161 0.26 -13.86 1.86
C VAL A 161 -1.20 -13.67 2.30
N LEU A 162 -2.16 -13.94 1.42
CA LEU A 162 -3.56 -13.65 1.68
C LEU A 162 -4.31 -14.78 2.39
N GLY A 163 -3.69 -15.95 2.56
CA GLY A 163 -4.33 -17.12 3.17
C GLY A 163 -5.50 -17.68 2.34
N ILE A 164 -5.41 -17.57 1.00
CA ILE A 164 -6.43 -18.04 0.05
C ILE A 164 -5.82 -18.98 -1.00
N SER A 165 -6.65 -19.68 -1.77
CA SER A 165 -6.16 -20.55 -2.84
C SER A 165 -5.58 -19.76 -4.03
N GLU A 166 -4.61 -20.34 -4.75
CA GLU A 166 -4.10 -19.74 -6.00
C GLU A 166 -5.21 -19.52 -7.04
N ASN A 167 -6.21 -20.40 -7.07
CA ASN A 167 -7.37 -20.25 -7.94
C ASN A 167 -8.20 -19.00 -7.56
N THR A 168 -8.39 -18.77 -6.26
CA THR A 168 -9.07 -17.57 -5.75
C THR A 168 -8.30 -16.31 -6.14
N VAL A 169 -6.96 -16.31 -6.06
CA VAL A 169 -6.12 -15.18 -6.53
C VAL A 169 -6.35 -14.92 -8.02
N LYS A 170 -6.31 -15.95 -8.87
CA LYS A 170 -6.52 -15.81 -10.33
C LYS A 170 -7.90 -15.25 -10.65
N VAL A 171 -8.95 -15.76 -10.01
CA VAL A 171 -10.33 -15.28 -10.21
C VAL A 171 -10.49 -13.83 -9.75
N ARG A 172 -9.93 -13.47 -8.58
CA ARG A 172 -9.98 -12.10 -8.07
C ARG A 172 -9.20 -11.14 -8.98
N LEU A 173 -8.02 -11.52 -9.44
CA LEU A 173 -7.24 -10.72 -10.40
C LEU A 173 -8.01 -10.46 -11.69
N HIS A 174 -8.61 -11.52 -12.26
CA HIS A 174 -9.37 -11.37 -13.51
C HIS A 174 -10.53 -10.37 -13.34
N ARG A 175 -11.30 -10.49 -12.26
CA ARG A 175 -12.38 -9.54 -11.93
C ARG A 175 -11.85 -8.14 -11.64
N ALA A 176 -10.74 -8.03 -10.93
CA ALA A 176 -10.11 -6.76 -10.62
C ALA A 176 -9.65 -6.04 -11.89
N HIS A 177 -9.00 -6.74 -12.83
CA HIS A 177 -8.60 -6.17 -14.11
C HIS A 177 -9.78 -5.74 -14.96
N ALA A 178 -10.87 -6.52 -14.98
CA ALA A 178 -12.10 -6.11 -15.66
C ALA A 178 -12.64 -4.79 -15.09
N ARG A 179 -12.73 -4.69 -13.76
CA ARG A 179 -13.19 -3.47 -13.08
C ARG A 179 -12.24 -2.29 -13.28
N LEU A 180 -10.93 -2.50 -13.22
CA LEU A 180 -9.94 -1.45 -13.48
C LEU A 180 -10.06 -0.89 -14.89
N ARG A 181 -10.32 -1.74 -15.90
CA ARG A 181 -10.56 -1.25 -17.27
C ARG A 181 -11.78 -0.35 -17.35
N GLU A 182 -12.86 -0.66 -16.62
CA GLU A 182 -14.05 0.20 -16.56
C GLU A 182 -13.76 1.54 -15.87
N LEU A 183 -13.01 1.51 -14.77
CA LEU A 183 -12.68 2.68 -13.96
C LEU A 183 -11.69 3.63 -14.63
N VAL A 184 -10.71 3.09 -15.36
CA VAL A 184 -9.69 3.90 -16.07
C VAL A 184 -10.19 4.42 -17.42
N ALA A 185 -11.27 3.85 -17.96
CA ALA A 185 -11.91 4.31 -19.19
C ALA A 185 -12.92 5.46 -18.97
N GLN A 186 -13.21 5.82 -17.72
CA GLN A 186 -14.00 6.99 -17.31
C GLN A 186 -13.10 8.20 -17.12
#